data_AF-A0A7C0WYA5-F1
#
_entry.id   AF-A0A7C0WYA5-F1
#
_cell.length_a   1.000
_cell.length_b   1.000
_cell.length_c   1.000
_cell.angle_alpha   90.00
_cell.angle_beta   90.00
_cell.angle_gamma   90.00
#
_symmetry.space_group_name_H-M   'P 1'
#
loop_
_entity.id
_entity.type
_entity.pdbx_description
1 polymer ?
#
loop_
_entity_poly.entity_id
_entity_poly.type
_entity_poly.pdbx_seq_one_letter_code
_entity_poly.pdbx_strand_id
1 'polypeptide(L)'
;MEWKTHVSLGILFGVIAYIIFSKKFYADINLIDFIVWTVFFSVASDFDVILEHRSEYTHSLLSVLFGFIIGFLLKRNLLWAFIAAASVLSHVFADSLTSSGVPLFYPFSKKKHMHFPYIGGRMRYDNKYANKMIQMTGLFLILIIFSYGVYRGDLESAWAKRIFEYIIER
;
A
#
# COMPACT_ATOMS: atom_id res chain seq x y z
N MET A 1 -3.05 -9.54 -8.32
CA MET A 1 -1.79 -9.57 -9.12
C MET A 1 -0.70 -10.28 -8.31
N GLU A 2 0.54 -10.42 -8.79
CA GLU A 2 1.63 -10.91 -7.93
C GLU A 2 1.84 -9.96 -6.73
N TRP A 3 2.15 -10.49 -5.55
CA TRP A 3 2.37 -9.69 -4.32
C TRP A 3 3.46 -8.61 -4.50
N LYS A 4 4.51 -8.89 -5.30
CA LYS A 4 5.57 -7.93 -5.65
C LYS A 4 5.03 -6.73 -6.42
N THR A 5 4.04 -6.97 -7.29
CA THR A 5 3.35 -5.93 -8.06
C THR A 5 2.52 -5.06 -7.11
N HIS A 6 1.83 -5.67 -6.13
CA HIS A 6 1.11 -4.94 -5.08
C HIS A 6 2.05 -4.06 -4.25
N VAL A 7 3.19 -4.59 -3.80
CA VAL A 7 4.22 -3.81 -3.09
C VAL A 7 4.70 -2.61 -3.91
N SER A 8 4.98 -2.83 -5.19
CA SER A 8 5.48 -1.77 -6.08
C SER A 8 4.45 -0.66 -6.29
N LEU A 9 3.17 -1.02 -6.45
CA LEU A 9 2.07 -0.05 -6.54
C LEU A 9 1.80 0.64 -5.21
N GLY A 10 1.95 -0.07 -4.09
CA GLY A 10 1.81 0.47 -2.74
C GLY A 10 2.80 1.58 -2.47
N ILE A 11 4.07 1.38 -2.82
CA ILE A 11 5.12 2.41 -2.70
C ILE A 11 4.78 3.60 -3.61
N LEU A 12 4.40 3.36 -4.86
CA LEU A 12 4.01 4.43 -5.80
C LEU A 12 2.84 5.27 -5.27
N PHE A 13 1.74 4.63 -4.86
CA PHE A 13 0.55 5.32 -4.33
C PHE A 13 0.85 6.00 -2.99
N GLY A 14 1.68 5.40 -2.15
CA GLY A 14 2.17 6.02 -0.92
C GLY A 14 2.95 7.31 -1.19
N VAL A 15 3.82 7.32 -2.22
CA VAL A 15 4.58 8.51 -2.62
C VAL A 15 3.64 9.59 -3.15
N ILE A 16 2.65 9.22 -3.98
CA ILE A 16 1.63 10.14 -4.48
C ILE A 16 0.87 10.77 -3.31
N ALA A 17 0.42 9.95 -2.34
CA ALA A 17 -0.28 10.45 -1.15
C ALA A 17 0.61 11.38 -0.32
N TYR A 18 1.89 11.03 -0.14
CA TYR A 18 2.85 11.90 0.53
C TYR A 18 2.96 13.26 -0.16
N ILE A 19 3.15 13.29 -1.48
CA ILE A 19 3.27 14.53 -2.26
C ILE A 19 2.01 15.40 -2.14
N ILE A 20 0.82 14.79 -2.21
CA ILE A 20 -0.46 15.51 -2.16
C ILE A 20 -0.73 16.07 -0.76
N PHE A 21 -0.51 15.28 0.29
CA PHE A 21 -0.99 15.59 1.63
C PHE A 21 0.05 16.19 2.58
N SER A 22 1.36 16.04 2.30
CA SER A 22 2.44 16.54 3.16
C SER A 22 2.41 18.06 3.37
N LYS A 23 1.88 18.83 2.42
CA LYS A 23 1.73 20.29 2.56
C LYS A 23 0.67 20.69 3.60
N LYS A 24 -0.30 19.80 3.87
CA LYS A 24 -1.43 20.07 4.76
C LYS A 24 -1.27 19.39 6.12
N PHE A 25 -0.69 18.20 6.13
CA PHE A 25 -0.48 17.42 7.35
C PHE A 25 1.01 17.14 7.49
N TYR A 26 1.61 17.70 8.53
CA TYR A 26 3.01 17.47 8.84
C TYR A 26 3.18 16.16 9.60
N ALA A 27 4.19 15.38 9.22
CA ALA A 27 4.67 14.23 9.98
C ALA A 27 6.16 14.07 9.73
N ASP A 28 6.90 13.68 10.76
CA ASP A 28 8.26 13.19 10.58
C ASP A 28 8.19 11.84 9.89
N ILE A 29 8.64 11.81 8.64
CA ILE A 29 8.68 10.61 7.82
C ILE A 29 10.14 10.19 7.67
N ASN A 30 10.47 9.08 8.31
CA ASN A 30 11.70 8.36 8.05
C ASN A 30 11.52 7.43 6.83
N LEU A 31 12.58 7.26 6.03
CA LEU A 31 12.56 6.39 4.86
C LEU A 31 12.15 4.95 5.18
N ILE A 32 12.79 4.34 6.18
CA ILE A 32 12.54 2.93 6.53
C ILE A 32 11.10 2.77 7.00
N ASP A 33 10.64 3.68 7.86
CA ASP A 33 9.24 3.68 8.31
C ASP A 33 8.29 3.78 7.13
N PHE A 34 8.56 4.66 6.16
CA PHE A 34 7.73 4.82 4.97
C PHE A 34 7.67 3.53 4.13
N ILE A 35 8.81 2.90 3.88
CA ILE A 35 8.89 1.65 3.11
C ILE A 35 8.15 0.53 3.84
N VAL A 36 8.43 0.32 5.13
CA VAL A 36 7.75 -0.71 5.93
C VAL A 36 6.24 -0.49 5.94
N TRP A 37 5.81 0.77 6.10
CA TRP A 37 4.40 1.12 6.14
C TRP A 37 3.68 0.84 4.82
N THR A 38 4.26 1.29 3.71
CA THR A 38 3.68 1.10 2.37
C THR A 38 3.68 -0.38 1.97
N VAL A 39 4.75 -1.12 2.26
CA VAL A 39 4.82 -2.58 2.04
C VAL A 39 3.72 -3.28 2.82
N PHE A 40 3.61 -3.05 4.13
CA PHE A 40 2.62 -3.71 4.97
C PHE A 40 1.19 -3.49 4.46
N PHE A 41 0.79 -2.23 4.24
CA PHE A 41 -0.57 -1.92 3.81
C PHE A 41 -0.86 -2.33 2.35
N SER A 42 0.16 -2.46 1.50
CA SER A 42 -0.03 -2.91 0.11
C SER A 42 -0.38 -4.40 -0.03
N VAL A 43 -0.01 -5.22 0.97
CA VAL A 43 -0.28 -6.67 0.98
C VAL A 43 -1.26 -7.08 2.09
N ALA A 44 -1.67 -6.15 2.96
CA ALA A 44 -2.59 -6.44 4.06
C ALA A 44 -3.90 -7.08 3.60
N SER A 45 -4.39 -6.72 2.41
CA SER A 45 -5.58 -7.32 1.80
C SER A 45 -5.41 -8.81 1.50
N ASP A 46 -4.20 -9.28 1.20
CA ASP A 46 -3.89 -10.69 0.89
C ASP A 46 -3.83 -11.58 2.15
N PHE A 47 -3.80 -11.00 3.36
CA PHE A 47 -3.77 -11.80 4.59
C PHE A 47 -5.05 -12.59 4.83
N ASP A 48 -6.15 -12.27 4.15
CA ASP A 48 -7.37 -13.08 4.19
C ASP A 48 -7.21 -14.45 3.51
N VAL A 49 -6.25 -14.59 2.59
CA VAL A 49 -5.89 -15.87 1.96
C VAL A 49 -5.33 -16.85 2.99
N ILE A 50 -4.65 -16.33 4.03
CA ILE A 50 -4.15 -17.14 5.17
C ILE A 50 -5.31 -17.70 5.99
N LEU A 51 -6.47 -17.05 5.97
CA LEU A 51 -7.69 -17.48 6.66
C LEU A 51 -8.60 -18.37 5.77
N GLU A 52 -8.06 -18.88 4.65
CA GLU A 52 -8.72 -19.79 3.68
C GLU A 52 -10.01 -19.25 3.04
N HIS A 53 -10.41 -18.01 3.33
CA HIS A 53 -11.59 -17.35 2.78
C HIS A 53 -11.19 -15.99 2.25
N ARG A 54 -11.12 -15.85 0.91
CA ARG A 54 -10.97 -14.53 0.29
C ARG A 54 -12.20 -13.70 0.66
N SER A 55 -11.96 -12.67 1.46
CA SER A 55 -12.99 -11.84 2.06
C SER A 55 -13.34 -10.70 1.11
N GLU A 56 -14.61 -10.54 0.77
CA GLU A 56 -15.07 -9.40 -0.05
C GLU A 56 -14.83 -8.05 0.68
N TYR A 57 -14.64 -8.09 2.00
CA TYR A 57 -14.35 -6.92 2.84
C TYR A 57 -12.92 -6.37 2.65
N THR A 58 -11.94 -7.23 2.36
CA THR A 58 -10.51 -6.86 2.27
C THR A 58 -10.12 -6.33 0.89
N HIS A 59 -10.94 -6.60 -0.12
CA HIS A 59 -10.71 -6.21 -1.52
C HIS A 59 -11.75 -5.20 -2.03
N SER A 60 -12.19 -4.27 -1.18
CA SER A 60 -13.20 -3.25 -1.53
C SER A 60 -12.79 -1.86 -1.04
N LEU A 61 -13.56 -0.81 -1.36
CA LEU A 61 -13.33 0.52 -0.79
C LEU A 61 -13.43 0.54 0.75
N LEU A 62 -14.09 -0.45 1.35
CA LEU A 62 -14.14 -0.59 2.79
C LEU A 62 -12.77 -0.95 3.38
N SER A 63 -11.96 -1.76 2.69
CA SER A 63 -10.60 -2.05 3.15
C SER A 63 -9.69 -0.83 3.09
N VAL A 64 -9.90 0.05 2.10
CA VAL A 64 -9.21 1.35 2.02
C VAL A 64 -9.55 2.22 3.24
N LEU A 65 -10.82 2.26 3.63
CA LEU A 65 -11.26 2.95 4.84
C LEU A 65 -10.66 2.33 6.11
N PHE A 66 -10.60 1.00 6.21
CA PHE A 66 -9.93 0.34 7.33
C PHE A 66 -8.44 0.65 7.36
N GLY A 67 -7.75 0.67 6.21
CA GLY A 67 -6.37 1.10 6.10
C GLY A 67 -6.16 2.51 6.65
N PHE A 68 -7.05 3.44 6.31
CA PHE A 68 -7.05 4.80 6.87
C PHE A 68 -7.22 4.81 8.39
N ILE A 69 -8.26 4.13 8.91
CA ILE A 69 -8.58 4.12 10.34
C ILE A 69 -7.44 3.48 11.14
N ILE A 70 -6.96 2.31 10.73
CA ILE A 70 -5.85 1.60 11.38
C ILE A 70 -4.59 2.47 11.33
N GLY A 71 -4.29 3.06 10.16
CA GLY A 71 -3.12 3.93 10.01
C GLY A 71 -3.17 5.14 10.95
N PHE A 72 -4.35 5.75 11.08
CA PHE A 72 -4.57 6.84 12.03
C PHE A 72 -4.46 6.39 13.48
N LEU A 73 -5.01 5.24 13.86
CA LEU A 73 -4.94 4.73 15.24
C LEU A 73 -3.51 4.41 15.67
N LEU A 74 -2.69 3.84 14.77
CA LEU A 74 -1.32 3.42 15.06
C LEU A 74 -0.32 4.57 15.10
N LYS A 75 -0.43 5.55 14.17
CA LYS A 75 0.52 6.66 14.07
C LYS A 75 -0.01 7.98 14.65
N ARG A 76 -1.31 8.06 14.97
CA ARG A 76 -2.01 9.26 15.45
C ARG A 76 -1.77 10.48 14.57
N ASN A 77 -1.63 10.26 13.27
CA ASN A 77 -1.29 11.29 12.30
C ASN A 77 -2.02 11.05 10.97
N LEU A 78 -2.60 12.12 10.42
CA LEU A 78 -3.41 12.03 9.19
C LEU A 78 -2.58 11.73 7.94
N LEU A 79 -1.33 12.22 7.84
CA LEU A 79 -0.47 11.92 6.70
C LEU A 79 -0.18 10.41 6.61
N TRP A 80 0.20 9.80 7.73
CA TRP A 80 0.42 8.35 7.83
C TRP A 80 -0.85 7.53 7.54
N ALA A 81 -2.02 8.05 7.92
CA ALA A 81 -3.31 7.44 7.60
C ALA A 81 -3.62 7.50 6.09
N PHE A 82 -3.37 8.63 5.43
CA PHE A 82 -3.54 8.76 3.98
C PHE A 82 -2.56 7.88 3.20
N ILE A 83 -1.30 7.75 3.66
CA ILE A 83 -0.32 6.85 3.04
C ILE A 83 -0.77 5.39 3.17
N ALA A 84 -1.28 4.98 4.34
CA ALA A 84 -1.85 3.63 4.54
C ALA A 84 -3.04 3.38 3.60
N ALA A 85 -4.00 4.31 3.57
CA ALA A 85 -5.17 4.22 2.71
C ALA A 85 -4.81 4.14 1.23
N ALA A 86 -3.87 4.97 0.77
CA ALA A 86 -3.40 4.96 -0.61
C ALA A 86 -2.68 3.65 -0.96
N SER A 87 -1.93 3.07 -0.02
CA SER A 87 -1.27 1.77 -0.21
C SER A 87 -2.29 0.64 -0.37
N VAL A 88 -3.34 0.60 0.46
CA VAL A 88 -4.46 -0.36 0.30
C VAL A 88 -5.24 -0.09 -0.99
N LEU A 89 -5.48 1.19 -1.33
CA LEU A 89 -6.16 1.56 -2.57
C LEU A 89 -5.39 1.05 -3.79
N SER A 90 -4.06 1.08 -3.76
CA SER A 90 -3.23 0.53 -4.83
C SER A 90 -3.49 -0.96 -5.05
N HIS A 91 -3.74 -1.71 -3.97
CA HIS A 91 -4.04 -3.13 -4.02
C HIS A 91 -5.39 -3.38 -4.69
N VAL A 92 -6.45 -2.71 -4.21
CA VAL A 92 -7.81 -2.81 -4.76
C VAL A 92 -7.83 -2.35 -6.23
N PHE A 93 -7.09 -1.28 -6.54
CA PHE A 93 -6.93 -0.77 -7.90
C PHE A 93 -6.24 -1.81 -8.80
N ALA A 94 -5.12 -2.38 -8.38
CA ALA A 94 -4.40 -3.40 -9.12
C ALA A 94 -5.30 -4.59 -9.49
N ASP A 95 -6.04 -5.10 -8.51
CA ASP A 95 -6.95 -6.23 -8.74
C ASP A 95 -8.16 -5.86 -9.60
N SER A 96 -8.64 -4.61 -9.54
CA SER A 96 -9.68 -4.11 -10.45
C SER A 96 -9.26 -4.03 -11.92
N LEU A 97 -7.96 -4.00 -12.21
CA LEU A 97 -7.42 -4.08 -13.58
C LEU A 97 -7.29 -5.53 -14.08
N THR A 98 -7.40 -6.51 -13.19
CA THR A 98 -7.33 -7.91 -13.59
C THR A 98 -8.66 -8.40 -14.14
N SER A 99 -8.64 -9.51 -14.88
CA SER A 99 -9.86 -10.21 -15.31
C SER A 99 -10.74 -10.67 -14.14
N SER A 100 -10.16 -10.89 -12.96
CA SER A 100 -10.90 -11.29 -11.75
C SER A 100 -11.71 -10.14 -11.15
N GLY A 101 -11.26 -8.89 -11.34
CA GLY A 101 -11.89 -7.71 -10.74
C GLY A 101 -11.97 -7.74 -9.22
N VAL A 102 -12.72 -6.79 -8.66
CA VAL A 102 -12.96 -6.68 -7.22
C VAL A 102 -14.40 -6.27 -6.88
N PRO A 103 -14.92 -6.63 -5.70
CA PRO A 103 -16.22 -6.17 -5.20
C PRO A 103 -16.12 -4.74 -4.61
N LEU A 104 -15.80 -3.75 -5.46
CA LEU A 104 -15.40 -2.40 -5.04
C LEU A 104 -16.35 -1.70 -4.04
N PHE A 105 -17.67 -1.88 -4.20
CA PHE A 105 -18.70 -1.26 -3.34
C PHE A 105 -19.30 -2.21 -2.28
N TYR A 106 -18.67 -3.33 -2.00
CA TYR A 106 -19.11 -4.22 -0.93
C TYR A 106 -18.97 -3.53 0.45
N PRO A 107 -19.91 -3.73 1.41
CA PRO A 107 -21.09 -4.60 1.38
C PRO A 107 -22.35 -3.96 0.76
N PHE A 108 -22.30 -2.70 0.33
CA PHE A 108 -23.45 -1.96 -0.19
C PHE A 108 -23.88 -2.43 -1.59
N SER A 109 -23.01 -3.13 -2.31
CA SER A 109 -23.32 -3.74 -3.61
C SER A 109 -22.85 -5.20 -3.65
N LYS A 110 -23.70 -6.07 -4.19
CA LYS A 110 -23.37 -7.49 -4.44
C LYS A 110 -22.59 -7.69 -5.75
N LYS A 111 -22.23 -6.62 -6.47
CA LYS A 111 -21.50 -6.73 -7.75
C LYS A 111 -20.04 -7.14 -7.50
N LYS A 112 -19.74 -8.41 -7.76
CA LYS A 112 -18.44 -9.02 -7.45
C LYS A 112 -17.29 -8.66 -8.39
N HIS A 113 -17.58 -8.19 -9.60
CA HIS A 113 -16.58 -8.07 -10.67
C HIS A 113 -16.55 -6.65 -11.25
N MET A 114 -16.34 -5.63 -10.41
CA MET A 114 -15.97 -4.34 -10.97
C MET A 114 -14.56 -4.42 -11.53
N HIS A 115 -14.49 -4.17 -12.84
CA HIS A 115 -13.28 -4.03 -13.60
C HIS A 115 -13.39 -2.76 -14.43
N PHE A 116 -12.27 -2.12 -14.73
CA PHE A 116 -12.24 -0.90 -15.56
C PHE A 116 -11.92 -1.27 -17.02
N PRO A 117 -12.92 -1.56 -17.88
CA PRO A 117 -12.68 -2.03 -19.24
C PRO A 117 -11.92 -1.03 -20.11
N TYR A 118 -12.02 0.27 -19.81
CA TYR A 118 -11.41 1.35 -20.58
C TYR A 118 -9.99 1.73 -20.15
N ILE A 119 -9.52 1.31 -18.97
CA ILE A 119 -8.19 1.71 -18.42
C ILE A 119 -7.28 0.50 -18.15
N GLY A 120 -7.80 -0.73 -18.24
CA GLY A 120 -6.96 -1.93 -18.06
C GLY A 120 -7.71 -3.21 -18.37
N GLY A 121 -8.44 -3.23 -19.49
CA GLY A 121 -9.27 -4.36 -19.90
C GLY A 121 -8.57 -5.71 -19.80
N ARG A 122 -9.02 -6.55 -18.85
CA ARG A 122 -8.68 -7.98 -18.72
C ARG A 122 -7.18 -8.25 -18.69
N MET A 123 -6.39 -7.46 -17.97
CA MET A 123 -4.99 -7.84 -17.74
C MET A 123 -4.99 -9.18 -17.01
N ARG A 124 -4.44 -10.23 -17.64
CA ARG A 124 -4.35 -11.53 -16.95
C ARG A 124 -3.42 -11.36 -15.76
N TYR A 125 -3.80 -11.96 -14.64
CA TYR A 125 -2.99 -12.00 -13.42
C TYR A 125 -1.55 -12.46 -13.70
N ASP A 126 -1.39 -13.41 -14.64
CA ASP A 126 -0.13 -14.03 -15.04
C ASP A 126 0.64 -13.28 -16.13
N ASN A 127 0.24 -12.04 -16.47
CA ASN A 127 0.96 -11.25 -17.47
C ASN A 127 2.35 -10.83 -16.93
N LYS A 128 3.35 -11.65 -17.24
CA LYS A 128 4.75 -11.48 -16.82
C LYS A 128 5.33 -10.13 -17.21
N TYR A 129 4.98 -9.60 -18.39
CA TYR A 129 5.50 -8.32 -18.86
C TYR A 129 4.94 -7.16 -18.04
N ALA A 130 3.63 -7.14 -17.81
CA ALA A 130 3.01 -6.10 -17.00
C ALA A 130 3.50 -6.13 -15.54
N ASN A 131 3.55 -7.33 -14.93
CA ASN A 131 4.08 -7.50 -13.58
C ASN A 131 5.54 -7.00 -13.49
N LYS A 132 6.42 -7.42 -14.40
CA LYS A 132 7.83 -6.99 -14.41
C LYS A 132 7.98 -5.48 -14.59
N MET A 133 7.23 -4.86 -15.50
CA MET A 133 7.30 -3.42 -15.73
C MET A 133 6.93 -2.63 -14.47
N ILE A 134 5.84 -3.01 -13.79
CA ILE A 134 5.42 -2.37 -12.54
C ILE A 134 6.46 -2.61 -11.43
N GLN A 135 7.00 -3.83 -11.34
CA GLN A 135 8.04 -4.16 -10.37
C GLN A 135 9.34 -3.37 -10.58
N MET A 136 9.75 -3.16 -11.84
CA MET A 136 10.91 -2.33 -12.18
C MET A 136 10.67 -0.87 -11.80
N THR A 137 9.47 -0.33 -12.01
CA THR A 137 9.10 1.01 -11.55
C THR A 137 9.17 1.11 -10.03
N GLY A 138 8.68 0.11 -9.30
CA GLY A 138 8.77 0.05 -7.84
C GLY A 138 10.22 0.06 -7.35
N LEU A 139 11.09 -0.77 -7.94
CA LEU A 139 12.52 -0.81 -7.62
C LEU A 139 13.20 0.53 -7.91
N PHE A 140 12.90 1.15 -9.04
CA PHE A 140 13.44 2.45 -9.40
C PHE A 140 13.02 3.53 -8.39
N LEU A 141 11.77 3.53 -7.96
CA LEU A 141 11.29 4.43 -6.91
C LEU A 141 12.00 4.18 -5.58
N ILE A 142 12.16 2.93 -5.15
CA ILE A 142 12.90 2.61 -3.92
C ILE A 142 14.32 3.19 -4.01
N LEU A 143 15.02 3.03 -5.13
CA LEU A 143 16.37 3.57 -5.32
C LEU A 143 16.41 5.11 -5.23
N ILE A 144 15.42 5.81 -5.81
CA ILE A 144 15.33 7.27 -5.72
C ILE A 144 15.12 7.69 -4.26
N ILE A 145 14.14 7.11 -3.57
CA ILE A 145 13.82 7.50 -2.21
C ILE A 145 14.98 7.13 -1.26
N PHE A 146 15.64 5.99 -1.50
CA PHE A 146 16.83 5.59 -0.76
C PHE A 146 17.99 6.57 -0.95
N SER A 147 18.29 6.93 -2.20
CA SER A 147 19.34 7.91 -2.50
C SER A 147 19.06 9.27 -1.85
N TYR A 148 17.79 9.69 -1.88
CA TYR A 148 17.34 10.90 -1.22
C TYR A 148 17.48 10.84 0.30
N GLY A 149 17.17 9.69 0.90
CA GLY A 149 17.28 9.53 2.34
C GLY A 149 18.72 9.46 2.84
N VAL A 150 19.60 8.79 2.10
CA VAL A 150 21.07 8.85 2.32
C VAL A 150 21.56 10.29 2.29
N TYR A 151 21.14 11.08 1.30
CA TYR A 151 21.51 12.49 1.18
C TYR A 151 21.03 13.34 2.37
N ARG A 152 19.86 13.03 2.95
CA ARG A 152 19.31 13.73 4.12
C ARG A 152 19.80 13.20 5.47
N GLY A 153 20.49 12.05 5.48
CA GLY A 153 20.90 11.39 6.72
C GLY A 153 19.74 10.79 7.52
N ASP A 154 18.62 10.47 6.87
CA ASP A 154 17.36 10.04 7.52
C ASP A 154 17.12 8.52 7.40
N LEU A 155 18.17 7.71 7.56
CA LEU A 155 18.07 6.25 7.44
C LEU A 155 17.65 5.53 8.73
N GLU A 156 17.57 6.21 9.87
CA GLU A 156 17.26 5.56 11.16
C GLU A 156 15.75 5.46 11.44
N SER A 157 15.20 4.23 11.43
CA SER A 157 13.79 4.01 11.81
C SER A 157 13.53 4.38 13.28
N ALA A 158 12.72 5.42 13.48
CA ALA A 158 12.27 5.84 14.82
C ALA A 158 11.46 4.74 15.52
N TRP A 159 10.69 3.95 14.77
CA TRP A 159 9.93 2.84 15.33
C TRP A 159 10.83 1.67 15.74
N ALA A 160 11.78 1.26 14.91
CA ALA A 160 12.71 0.18 15.24
C ALA A 160 13.58 0.54 16.46
N LYS A 161 14.03 1.80 16.54
CA LYS A 161 14.78 2.31 17.68
C LYS A 161 14.00 2.17 18.99
N ARG A 162 12.74 2.59 19.01
CA ARG A 162 11.87 2.47 20.20
C ARG A 162 11.63 1.02 20.63
N ILE A 163 11.47 0.11 19.68
CA ILE A 163 11.31 -1.32 20.00
C ILE A 163 12.61 -1.88 20.57
N PHE A 164 13.74 -1.54 19.97
CA PHE A 164 15.04 -2.01 20.43
C PHE A 164 15.35 -1.51 21.84
N GLU A 165 15.07 -0.23 22.12
CA GLU A 165 15.15 0.36 23.47
C GLU A 165 14.25 -0.40 24.46
N TYR A 166 12.98 -0.66 24.10
CA TYR A 166 12.06 -1.43 24.95
C TYR A 166 12.51 -2.87 25.23
N ILE A 167 13.19 -3.52 24.27
CA ILE A 167 13.71 -4.88 24.43
C ILE A 167 14.96 -4.89 25.31
N ILE A 168 15.82 -3.88 25.22
CA ILE A 168 17.06 -3.79 26.01
C ILE A 168 16.81 -3.31 27.44
N GLU A 169 15.82 -2.44 27.66
CA GLU A 169 15.47 -1.92 29.00
C GLU A 169 14.61 -2.90 29.84
N ARG A 170 14.36 -4.12 29.32
CA ARG A 170 13.72 -5.23 30.04
C ARG A 170 14.70 -6.35 30.33
#